data_AF-A0A4P7BBV3-F1
#
_entry.id   AF-A0A4P7BBV3-F1
#
_cell.length_a   1.000
_cell.length_b   1.000
_cell.length_c   1.000
_cell.angle_alpha   90.00
_cell.angle_beta   90.00
_cell.angle_gamma   90.00
#
_symmetry.space_group_name_H-M   'P 1'
#
loop_
_entity.id
_entity.type
_entity.pdbx_description
1 polymer ?
#
loop_
_entity_poly.entity_id
_entity_poly.type
_entity_poly.pdbx_seq_one_letter_code
_entity_poly.pdbx_strand_id
1 'polypeptide(L)'
;MSARIERRGAPSLSARNPVTQDGVRMHSLLDLLHEGFHMLFLLKSGSAPPGEQEFEQLIVDYLRDFEREAHKLRADVEDIEAAKYAYCAALDEIVLASQFPLRETWERRPLQLRLFGDQLAGEHFFDRLEALRTTGAARLQSLQVFHMCLLLGFHGRYALDGADKLACMAARLGDEIAHMKGKRTGFAPRAGRPDQVVHKLRSNVPLWGLSALFGLLGVSVYTGLRTSLQHGTQDAMAGYADLIKLAPRPASLTITLP
;
A
#
# COMPACT_ATOMS: atom_id res chain seq x y z
N MET A 1 33.05 -3.20 69.68
CA MET A 1 32.20 -4.12 68.89
C MET A 1 30.81 -3.52 68.80
N SER A 2 30.43 -3.00 67.62
CA SER A 2 29.04 -2.82 67.18
C SER A 2 29.06 -2.39 65.71
N ALA A 3 28.67 -3.32 64.84
CA ALA A 3 28.65 -3.15 63.40
C ALA A 3 27.43 -2.33 62.97
N ARG A 4 27.65 -1.19 62.31
CA ARG A 4 26.58 -0.41 61.70
C ARG A 4 26.39 -0.88 60.27
N ILE A 5 25.34 -1.65 60.05
CA ILE A 5 24.90 -2.14 58.74
C ILE A 5 24.22 -0.99 58.01
N GLU A 6 24.90 -0.40 57.03
CA GLU A 6 24.32 0.63 56.15
C GLU A 6 23.73 -0.06 54.92
N ARG A 7 22.40 -0.06 54.84
CA ARG A 7 21.63 -0.69 53.75
C ARG A 7 21.78 0.15 52.48
N ARG A 8 22.22 -0.49 51.39
CA ARG A 8 22.23 0.04 50.02
C ARG A 8 20.82 0.51 49.62
N GLY A 9 20.66 1.81 49.38
CA GLY A 9 19.53 2.34 48.61
C GLY A 9 19.79 2.11 47.12
N ALA A 10 18.86 1.41 46.45
CA ALA A 10 18.88 1.27 45.00
C ALA A 10 18.56 2.62 44.34
N PRO A 11 19.27 3.04 43.28
CA PRO A 11 18.88 4.23 42.52
C PRO A 11 17.59 3.93 41.76
N SER A 12 16.55 4.68 42.08
CA SER A 12 15.26 4.66 41.38
C SER A 12 15.46 5.04 39.91
N LEU A 13 15.29 4.05 39.02
CA LEU A 13 15.11 4.24 37.57
C LEU A 13 13.78 4.93 37.31
N SER A 14 13.73 6.25 37.46
CA SER A 14 12.62 7.07 36.95
C SER A 14 13.06 8.51 36.72
N ALA A 15 14.18 8.68 36.02
CA ALA A 15 14.44 9.91 35.29
C ALA A 15 13.73 9.80 33.93
N ARG A 16 12.47 10.23 33.88
CA ARG A 16 11.80 10.59 32.63
C ARG A 16 12.60 11.75 32.05
N ASN A 17 13.55 11.46 31.17
CA ASN A 17 14.10 12.49 30.29
C ASN A 17 12.93 13.04 29.47
N PRO A 18 12.63 14.35 29.52
CA PRO A 18 11.81 14.94 28.48
C PRO A 18 12.60 14.74 27.19
N VAL A 19 12.03 13.97 26.26
CA VAL A 19 12.55 13.89 24.90
C VAL A 19 12.30 15.27 24.28
N THR A 20 13.23 16.21 24.50
CA THR A 20 13.34 17.40 23.68
C THR A 20 13.77 16.93 22.29
N GLN A 21 12.78 16.64 21.44
CA GLN A 21 12.97 16.52 19.99
C GLN A 21 13.22 17.91 19.37
N ASP A 22 14.18 18.67 19.92
CA ASP A 22 14.73 19.86 19.27
C ASP A 22 15.99 19.46 18.50
N GLY A 23 15.85 18.44 17.66
CA GLY A 23 16.67 18.36 16.47
C GLY A 23 16.02 19.30 15.48
N VAL A 24 16.72 20.36 15.05
CA VAL A 24 16.29 21.30 14.01
C VAL A 24 15.67 20.51 12.86
N ARG A 25 14.33 20.37 12.88
CA ARG A 25 13.58 19.80 11.78
C ARG A 25 13.67 20.90 10.74
N MET A 26 14.62 20.78 9.82
CA MET A 26 14.67 21.64 8.64
C MET A 26 13.34 21.43 7.93
N HIS A 27 12.37 22.29 8.23
CA HIS A 27 11.02 22.17 7.73
C HIS A 27 11.09 22.25 6.20
N SER A 28 10.91 21.10 5.54
CA SER A 28 10.84 21.03 4.09
C SER A 28 9.40 21.30 3.64
N LEU A 29 9.20 21.73 2.39
CA LEU A 29 7.86 21.74 1.78
C LEU A 29 7.17 20.39 1.89
N LEU A 30 7.94 19.29 1.80
CA LEU A 30 7.43 17.94 2.01
C LEU A 30 6.85 17.74 3.43
N ASP A 31 7.50 18.30 4.45
CA ASP A 31 7.04 18.19 5.85
C ASP A 31 5.78 19.03 6.08
N LEU A 32 5.70 20.21 5.47
CA LEU A 32 4.49 21.05 5.54
C LEU A 32 3.29 20.38 4.84
N LEU A 33 3.54 19.65 3.74
CA LEU A 33 2.51 18.91 3.00
C LEU A 33 2.15 17.54 3.63
N HIS A 34 2.71 17.19 4.79
CA HIS A 34 2.52 15.87 5.38
C HIS A 34 1.04 15.52 5.62
N GLU A 35 0.27 16.44 6.21
CA GLU A 35 -1.17 16.28 6.44
C GLU A 35 -1.94 16.09 5.12
N GLY A 36 -1.60 16.86 4.08
CA GLY A 36 -2.18 16.70 2.75
C GLY A 36 -1.86 15.33 2.15
N PHE A 37 -0.61 14.88 2.24
CA PHE A 37 -0.24 13.55 1.75
C PHE A 37 -0.91 12.41 2.51
N HIS A 38 -1.13 12.58 3.80
CA HIS A 38 -1.94 11.66 4.58
C HIS A 38 -3.40 11.63 4.08
N MET A 39 -3.97 12.79 3.77
CA MET A 39 -5.30 12.89 3.16
C MET A 39 -5.38 12.17 1.80
N LEU A 40 -4.38 12.33 0.93
CA LEU A 40 -4.30 11.58 -0.34
C LEU A 40 -4.26 10.08 -0.10
N PHE A 41 -3.50 9.63 0.89
CA PHE A 41 -3.43 8.22 1.25
C PHE A 41 -4.78 7.69 1.74
N LEU A 42 -5.50 8.44 2.58
CA LEU A 42 -6.84 8.08 3.05
C LEU A 42 -7.84 7.95 1.90
N LEU A 43 -7.85 8.92 0.97
CA LEU A 43 -8.69 8.86 -0.23
C LEU A 43 -8.38 7.63 -1.08
N LYS A 44 -7.09 7.37 -1.31
CA LYS A 44 -6.63 6.21 -2.07
C LYS A 44 -7.03 4.89 -1.40
N SER A 45 -7.12 4.86 -0.06
CA SER A 45 -7.57 3.69 0.70
C SER A 45 -9.09 3.48 0.70
N GLY A 46 -9.86 4.40 0.12
CA GLY A 46 -11.32 4.30 0.02
C GLY A 46 -12.09 5.02 1.13
N SER A 47 -11.42 5.84 1.96
CA SER A 47 -12.12 6.67 2.95
C SER A 47 -12.85 7.82 2.25
N ALA A 48 -14.17 7.83 2.35
CA ALA A 48 -15.00 8.85 1.73
C ALA A 48 -14.81 10.21 2.44
N PRO A 49 -14.69 11.32 1.69
CA PRO A 49 -14.56 12.65 2.27
C PRO A 49 -15.90 13.16 2.85
N PRO A 50 -15.85 14.17 3.75
CA PRO A 50 -17.00 14.62 4.56
C PRO A 50 -18.16 15.26 3.77
N GLY A 51 -17.96 15.57 2.49
CA GLY A 51 -18.97 16.15 1.60
C GLY A 51 -18.27 16.87 0.45
N GLU A 52 -18.94 17.07 -0.69
CA GLU A 52 -18.30 17.60 -1.90
C GLU A 52 -17.74 19.03 -1.71
N GLN A 53 -18.61 19.99 -1.36
CA GLN A 53 -18.23 21.40 -1.24
C GLN A 53 -17.32 21.66 -0.05
N GLU A 54 -17.56 20.96 1.07
CA GLU A 54 -16.76 21.06 2.28
C GLU A 54 -15.34 20.54 2.05
N PHE A 55 -15.20 19.42 1.32
CA PHE A 55 -13.88 18.85 1.03
C PHE A 55 -13.04 19.77 0.14
N GLU A 56 -13.66 20.37 -0.87
CA GLU A 56 -12.94 21.27 -1.76
C GLU A 56 -12.45 22.54 -1.04
N GLN A 57 -13.32 23.17 -0.23
CA GLN A 57 -12.96 24.33 0.58
C GLN A 57 -11.84 23.99 1.58
N LEU A 58 -11.93 22.82 2.21
CA LEU A 58 -10.90 22.31 3.10
C LEU A 58 -9.53 22.22 2.42
N ILE A 59 -9.46 21.71 1.19
CA ILE A 59 -8.20 21.62 0.44
C ILE A 59 -7.67 23.00 0.06
N VAL A 60 -8.54 23.90 -0.41
CA VAL A 60 -8.14 25.26 -0.80
C VAL A 60 -7.58 26.03 0.40
N ASP A 61 -8.23 25.94 1.55
CA ASP A 61 -7.78 26.59 2.77
C ASP A 61 -6.47 25.95 3.29
N TYR A 62 -6.36 24.62 3.23
CA TYR A 62 -5.12 23.91 3.54
C TYR A 62 -3.94 24.34 2.67
N LEU A 63 -4.15 24.47 1.34
CA LEU A 63 -3.09 24.92 0.42
C LEU A 63 -2.71 26.39 0.63
N ARG A 64 -3.65 27.24 1.06
CA ARG A 64 -3.38 28.62 1.44
C ARG A 64 -2.53 28.69 2.71
N ASP A 65 -2.85 27.85 3.69
CA ASP A 65 -2.09 27.74 4.93
C ASP A 65 -0.67 27.20 4.67
N PHE A 66 -0.55 26.16 3.84
CA PHE A 66 0.74 25.64 3.36
C PHE A 66 1.61 26.75 2.75
N GLU A 67 1.06 27.53 1.82
CA GLU A 67 1.79 28.62 1.15
C GLU A 67 2.28 29.67 2.15
N ARG A 68 1.42 30.08 3.09
CA ARG A 68 1.78 31.01 4.16
C ARG A 68 2.92 30.48 5.02
N GLU A 69 2.86 29.22 5.45
CA GLU A 69 3.93 28.62 6.26
C GLU A 69 5.22 28.44 5.44
N ALA A 70 5.13 28.07 4.17
CA ALA A 70 6.29 27.94 3.28
C ALA A 70 7.02 29.28 3.06
N HIS A 71 6.28 30.39 2.93
CA HIS A 71 6.88 31.72 2.88
C HIS A 71 7.62 32.09 4.16
N LYS A 72 7.10 31.71 5.34
CA LYS A 72 7.80 31.93 6.62
C LYS A 72 9.12 31.16 6.70
N LEU A 73 9.19 30.00 6.04
CA LEU A 73 10.43 29.21 5.89
C LEU A 73 11.39 29.77 4.84
N ARG A 74 11.03 30.87 4.16
CA ARG A 74 11.79 31.47 3.05
C ARG A 74 12.03 30.49 1.90
N ALA A 75 11.08 29.59 1.66
CA ALA A 75 11.09 28.77 0.46
C ALA A 75 10.91 29.64 -0.79
N ASP A 76 11.52 29.22 -1.90
CA ASP A 76 11.44 29.92 -3.17
C ASP A 76 10.00 29.86 -3.72
N VAL A 77 9.51 30.96 -4.30
CA VAL A 77 8.13 31.06 -4.78
C VAL A 77 7.82 30.00 -5.84
N GLU A 78 8.76 29.73 -6.74
CA GLU A 78 8.58 28.71 -7.78
C GLU A 78 8.54 27.31 -7.16
N ASP A 79 9.25 27.06 -6.06
CA ASP A 79 9.19 25.78 -5.35
C ASP A 79 7.84 25.57 -4.65
N ILE A 80 7.28 26.64 -4.07
CA ILE A 80 5.96 26.63 -3.44
C ILE A 80 4.88 26.36 -4.49
N GLU A 81 4.91 27.08 -5.62
CA GLU A 81 3.94 26.92 -6.70
C GLU A 81 4.03 25.51 -7.30
N ALA A 82 5.25 25.04 -7.59
CA ALA A 82 5.46 23.70 -8.13
C ALA A 82 4.99 22.60 -7.17
N ALA A 83 5.21 22.77 -5.86
CA ALA A 83 4.73 21.83 -4.85
C ALA A 83 3.19 21.79 -4.79
N LYS A 84 2.51 22.95 -4.79
CA LYS A 84 1.04 23.03 -4.83
C LYS A 84 0.50 22.35 -6.09
N TYR A 85 1.13 22.63 -7.24
CA TYR A 85 0.74 22.06 -8.51
C TYR A 85 0.83 20.52 -8.49
N ALA A 86 1.97 19.97 -8.06
CA ALA A 86 2.18 18.53 -7.96
C ALA A 86 1.17 17.84 -7.03
N TYR A 87 0.86 18.48 -5.90
CA TYR A 87 -0.14 17.98 -4.95
C TYR A 87 -1.55 17.97 -5.57
N CYS A 88 -1.96 19.07 -6.20
CA CYS A 88 -3.27 19.15 -6.85
C CYS A 88 -3.43 18.14 -7.99
N ALA A 89 -2.41 17.96 -8.82
CA ALA A 89 -2.42 16.96 -9.88
C ALA A 89 -2.62 15.54 -9.32
N ALA A 90 -1.93 15.20 -8.22
CA ALA A 90 -2.08 13.92 -7.55
C ALA A 90 -3.46 13.73 -6.90
N LEU A 91 -3.98 14.78 -6.24
CA LEU A 91 -5.32 14.75 -5.66
C LEU A 91 -6.40 14.54 -6.73
N ASP A 92 -6.33 15.33 -7.81
CA ASP A 92 -7.29 15.24 -8.91
C ASP A 92 -7.28 13.84 -9.53
N GLU A 93 -6.11 13.26 -9.78
CA GLU A 93 -6.02 11.89 -10.31
C GLU A 93 -6.65 10.86 -9.36
N ILE A 94 -6.38 10.95 -8.06
CA ILE A 94 -6.96 10.03 -7.06
C ILE A 94 -8.48 10.14 -7.03
N VAL A 95 -9.00 11.37 -7.01
CA VAL A 95 -10.44 11.63 -6.99
C VAL A 95 -11.11 11.12 -8.27
N LEU A 96 -10.53 11.40 -9.43
CA LEU A 96 -11.08 10.99 -10.73
C LEU A 96 -10.99 9.48 -10.95
N ALA A 97 -9.99 8.81 -10.36
CA ALA A 97 -9.88 7.36 -10.36
C ALA A 97 -10.83 6.67 -9.35
N SER A 98 -11.40 7.41 -8.41
CA SER A 98 -12.28 6.86 -7.37
C SER A 98 -13.70 6.58 -7.85
N GLN A 99 -14.49 5.94 -6.98
CA GLN A 99 -15.95 5.77 -7.15
C GLN A 99 -16.75 6.67 -6.20
N PHE A 100 -16.12 7.72 -5.64
CA PHE A 100 -16.80 8.63 -4.73
C PHE A 100 -17.85 9.48 -5.47
N PRO A 101 -18.98 9.82 -4.83
CA PRO A 101 -20.00 10.69 -5.44
C PRO A 101 -19.45 12.04 -5.92
N LEU A 102 -18.42 12.57 -5.25
CA LEU A 102 -17.82 13.86 -5.60
C LEU A 102 -17.11 13.87 -6.96
N ARG A 103 -16.79 12.69 -7.52
CA ARG A 103 -16.06 12.55 -8.78
C ARG A 103 -16.76 13.30 -9.92
N GLU A 104 -18.08 13.20 -10.03
CA GLU A 104 -18.83 13.80 -11.14
C GLU A 104 -18.70 15.33 -11.18
N THR A 105 -18.69 15.97 -10.01
CA THR A 105 -18.49 17.43 -9.95
C THR A 105 -17.01 17.78 -10.15
N TRP A 106 -16.11 16.97 -9.60
CA TRP A 106 -14.67 17.18 -9.74
C TRP A 106 -14.20 17.05 -11.20
N GLU A 107 -14.81 16.18 -11.99
CA GLU A 107 -14.53 16.02 -13.42
C GLU A 107 -14.84 17.30 -14.22
N ARG A 108 -15.89 18.03 -13.84
CA ARG A 108 -16.26 19.28 -14.51
C ARG A 108 -15.28 20.41 -14.23
N ARG A 109 -14.73 20.44 -13.02
CA ARG A 109 -13.87 21.53 -12.56
C ARG A 109 -12.83 21.07 -11.53
N PRO A 110 -11.79 20.33 -11.96
CA PRO A 110 -10.75 19.81 -11.06
C PRO A 110 -9.86 20.94 -10.51
N LEU A 111 -9.11 20.70 -9.44
CA LEU A 111 -8.32 21.75 -8.80
C LEU A 111 -7.22 22.29 -9.70
N GLN A 112 -6.60 21.46 -10.54
CA GLN A 112 -5.63 21.87 -11.55
C GLN A 112 -6.18 22.99 -12.44
N LEU A 113 -7.45 22.87 -12.89
CA LEU A 113 -8.09 23.85 -13.73
C LEU A 113 -8.47 25.11 -12.93
N ARG A 114 -8.90 24.94 -11.69
CA ARG A 114 -9.37 26.05 -10.84
C ARG A 114 -8.25 26.94 -10.37
N LEU A 115 -7.15 26.33 -9.93
CA LEU A 115 -6.04 27.02 -9.28
C LEU A 115 -4.94 27.41 -10.27
N PHE A 116 -4.75 26.62 -11.33
CA PHE A 116 -3.66 26.82 -12.28
C PHE A 116 -4.13 27.05 -13.73
N GLY A 117 -5.44 26.94 -14.01
CA GLY A 117 -5.96 27.07 -15.37
C GLY A 117 -5.51 25.93 -16.29
N ASP A 118 -5.00 24.83 -15.74
CA ASP A 118 -4.39 23.74 -16.50
C ASP A 118 -5.35 22.56 -16.61
N GLN A 119 -5.58 22.08 -17.84
CA GLN A 119 -6.42 20.91 -18.13
C GLN A 119 -5.59 19.65 -18.40
N LEU A 120 -4.28 19.79 -18.60
CA LEU A 120 -3.36 18.74 -19.00
C LEU A 120 -2.32 18.46 -17.92
N ALA A 121 -2.67 18.57 -16.63
CA ALA A 121 -1.67 18.40 -15.57
C ALA A 121 -1.05 17.00 -15.54
N GLY A 122 -1.74 15.98 -16.05
CA GLY A 122 -1.17 14.64 -16.23
C GLY A 122 0.07 14.62 -17.15
N GLU A 123 0.18 15.57 -18.09
CA GLU A 123 1.33 15.73 -18.98
C GLU A 123 2.31 16.77 -18.42
N HIS A 124 1.81 17.98 -18.14
CA HIS A 124 2.60 19.11 -17.67
C HIS A 124 3.27 18.87 -16.31
N PHE A 125 2.77 17.94 -15.49
CA PHE A 125 3.48 17.47 -14.29
C PHE A 125 4.90 16.99 -14.63
N PHE A 126 5.06 16.20 -15.68
CA PHE A 126 6.36 15.65 -16.03
C PHE A 126 7.26 16.70 -16.68
N ASP A 127 6.69 17.65 -17.42
CA ASP A 127 7.45 18.73 -18.02
C ASP A 127 8.00 19.68 -16.93
N ARG A 128 7.19 19.99 -15.91
CA ARG A 128 7.63 20.71 -14.72
C ARG A 128 8.68 19.92 -13.95
N LEU A 129 8.49 18.62 -13.76
CA LEU A 129 9.48 17.76 -13.11
C LEU A 129 10.84 17.80 -13.83
N GLU A 130 10.84 17.69 -15.15
CA GLU A 130 12.07 17.76 -15.96
C GLU A 130 12.75 19.13 -15.84
N ALA A 131 11.98 20.23 -15.83
CA ALA A 131 12.51 21.58 -15.61
C ALA A 131 13.10 21.78 -14.20
N LEU A 132 12.51 21.18 -13.17
CA LEU A 132 13.09 21.24 -11.82
C LEU A 132 14.38 20.42 -11.73
N ARG A 133 14.43 19.26 -12.41
CA ARG A 133 15.62 18.39 -12.43
C ARG A 133 16.82 19.05 -13.11
N THR A 134 16.62 19.89 -14.13
CA THR A 134 17.72 20.61 -14.80
C THR A 134 18.39 21.64 -13.89
N THR A 135 17.62 22.25 -12.99
CA THR A 135 18.12 23.21 -11.99
C THR A 135 18.80 22.51 -10.80
N GLY A 136 18.47 21.24 -10.57
CA GLY A 136 19.15 20.37 -9.62
C GLY A 136 18.93 20.76 -8.16
N ALA A 137 20.02 20.87 -7.38
CA ALA A 137 19.96 21.04 -5.93
C ALA A 137 19.26 22.32 -5.46
N ALA A 138 19.16 23.36 -6.30
CA ALA A 138 18.44 24.58 -5.96
C ALA A 138 16.91 24.36 -5.87
N ARG A 139 16.38 23.35 -6.57
CA ARG A 139 14.96 22.97 -6.60
C ARG A 139 14.68 21.69 -5.79
N LEU A 140 15.55 21.38 -4.83
CA LEU A 140 15.49 20.13 -4.07
C LEU A 140 14.20 20.00 -3.24
N GLN A 141 13.58 21.11 -2.81
CA GLN A 141 12.37 21.07 -2.00
C GLN A 141 11.15 20.64 -2.84
N SER A 142 10.96 21.25 -4.01
CA SER A 142 9.88 20.89 -4.93
C SER A 142 10.08 19.48 -5.52
N LEU A 143 11.31 19.10 -5.89
CA LEU A 143 11.62 17.75 -6.37
C LEU A 143 11.19 16.64 -5.39
N GLN A 144 11.33 16.87 -4.08
CA GLN A 144 10.87 15.92 -3.06
C GLN A 144 9.36 15.74 -3.04
N VAL A 145 8.60 16.83 -3.25
CA VAL A 145 7.14 16.79 -3.32
C VAL A 145 6.70 16.02 -4.56
N PHE A 146 7.30 16.29 -5.73
CA PHE A 146 7.03 15.53 -6.95
C PHE A 146 7.33 14.04 -6.78
N HIS A 147 8.48 13.72 -6.20
CA HIS A 147 8.84 12.33 -5.92
C HIS A 147 7.83 11.66 -4.97
N MET A 148 7.35 12.36 -3.95
CA MET A 148 6.31 11.84 -3.06
C MET A 148 5.00 11.56 -3.79
N CYS A 149 4.56 12.44 -4.70
CA CYS A 149 3.39 12.20 -5.55
C CYS A 149 3.55 10.91 -6.40
N LEU A 150 4.74 10.69 -6.97
CA LEU A 150 5.04 9.46 -7.73
C LEU A 150 4.98 8.21 -6.83
N LEU A 151 5.54 8.28 -5.61
CA LEU A 151 5.49 7.17 -4.65
C LEU A 151 4.06 6.86 -4.18
N LEU A 152 3.21 7.88 -4.07
CA LEU A 152 1.79 7.72 -3.80
C LEU A 152 1.00 7.17 -4.99
N GLY A 153 1.65 6.99 -6.14
CA GLY A 153 1.08 6.35 -7.32
C GLY A 153 0.40 7.31 -8.28
N PHE A 154 0.89 8.54 -8.40
CA PHE A 154 0.54 9.41 -9.52
C PHE A 154 1.11 8.83 -10.84
N HIS A 155 0.26 8.67 -11.84
CA HIS A 155 0.63 8.12 -13.15
C HIS A 155 0.70 9.18 -14.25
N GLY A 156 -0.24 10.12 -14.26
CA GLY A 156 -0.42 11.11 -15.33
C GLY A 156 -0.39 10.46 -16.72
N ARG A 157 0.42 11.01 -17.63
CA ARG A 157 0.60 10.51 -19.01
C ARG A 157 1.06 9.05 -19.14
N TYR A 158 1.47 8.41 -18.05
CA TYR A 158 1.92 7.01 -18.03
C TYR A 158 0.84 5.99 -17.59
N ALA A 159 -0.41 6.42 -17.42
CA ALA A 159 -1.49 5.57 -16.91
C ALA A 159 -1.83 4.34 -17.77
N LEU A 160 -1.68 4.41 -19.10
CA LEU A 160 -2.09 3.34 -20.02
C LEU A 160 -0.99 2.28 -20.21
N ASP A 161 0.19 2.67 -20.69
CA ASP A 161 1.26 1.73 -21.08
C ASP A 161 2.65 2.12 -20.52
N GLY A 162 2.68 2.88 -19.42
CA GLY A 162 3.89 3.53 -18.92
C GLY A 162 4.39 3.07 -17.55
N ALA A 163 3.75 2.10 -16.91
CA ALA A 163 3.98 1.79 -15.49
C ALA A 163 5.44 1.42 -15.15
N ASP A 164 6.12 0.64 -16.00
CA ASP A 164 7.51 0.25 -15.78
C ASP A 164 8.48 1.43 -15.97
N LYS A 165 8.23 2.27 -16.99
CA LYS A 165 9.00 3.49 -17.23
C LYS A 165 8.82 4.48 -16.08
N LEU A 166 7.60 4.64 -15.59
CA LEU A 166 7.27 5.48 -14.45
C LEU A 166 8.00 5.00 -13.19
N ALA A 167 7.98 3.70 -12.91
CA ALA A 167 8.68 3.12 -11.75
C ALA A 167 10.21 3.33 -11.83
N CYS A 168 10.80 3.15 -13.00
CA CYS A 168 12.22 3.42 -13.23
C CYS A 168 12.56 4.91 -13.02
N MET A 169 11.72 5.80 -13.55
CA MET A 169 11.89 7.25 -13.38
C MET A 169 11.75 7.68 -11.91
N ALA A 170 10.77 7.15 -11.18
CA ALA A 170 10.59 7.44 -9.76
C ALA A 170 11.81 6.98 -8.95
N ALA A 171 12.32 5.77 -9.20
CA ALA A 171 13.53 5.26 -8.56
C ALA A 171 14.75 6.16 -8.83
N ARG A 172 14.98 6.52 -10.10
CA ARG A 172 16.07 7.41 -10.51
C ARG A 172 15.96 8.80 -9.87
N LEU A 173 14.75 9.37 -9.82
CA LEU A 173 14.52 10.65 -9.16
C LEU A 173 14.84 10.55 -7.66
N GLY A 174 14.49 9.45 -7.01
CA GLY A 174 14.87 9.18 -5.61
C GLY A 174 16.38 9.18 -5.39
N ASP A 175 17.14 8.54 -6.29
CA ASP A 175 18.60 8.52 -6.24
C ASP A 175 19.21 9.92 -6.47
N GLU A 176 18.68 10.67 -7.44
CA GLU A 176 19.07 12.06 -7.72
C GLU A 176 18.85 12.96 -6.49
N ILE A 177 17.67 12.86 -5.84
CA ILE A 177 17.36 13.60 -4.60
C ILE A 177 18.29 13.19 -3.46
N ALA A 178 18.57 11.89 -3.30
CA ALA A 178 19.48 11.39 -2.27
C ALA A 178 20.91 11.89 -2.49
N HIS A 179 21.35 11.97 -3.75
CA HIS A 179 22.64 12.55 -4.12
C HIS A 179 22.71 14.05 -3.81
N MET A 180 21.66 14.81 -4.17
CA MET A 180 21.57 16.25 -3.92
C MET A 180 21.51 16.62 -2.44
N LYS A 181 20.86 15.79 -1.60
CA LYS A 181 20.88 15.96 -0.12
C LYS A 181 22.29 15.83 0.47
N GLY A 182 23.27 15.42 -0.34
CA GLY A 182 24.60 15.02 0.09
C GLY A 182 24.51 13.65 0.75
N LYS A 183 25.56 12.84 0.60
CA LYS A 183 25.81 11.71 1.50
C LYS A 183 25.77 12.27 2.92
N ARG A 184 24.63 12.18 3.62
CA ARG A 184 24.63 12.08 5.07
C ARG A 184 25.63 10.98 5.34
N THR A 185 26.75 11.32 5.97
CA THR A 185 27.69 10.34 6.48
C THR A 185 26.88 9.42 7.39
N GLY A 186 26.36 8.34 6.80
CA GLY A 186 25.64 7.34 7.54
C GLY A 186 26.62 6.86 8.60
N PHE A 187 26.17 6.80 9.85
CA PHE A 187 26.94 6.25 10.97
C PHE A 187 27.49 4.84 10.69
N ALA A 188 27.09 4.20 9.59
CA ALA A 188 27.69 3.00 9.03
C ALA A 188 28.12 3.21 7.54
N PRO A 189 29.40 3.52 7.26
CA PRO A 189 29.96 3.64 5.91
C PRO A 189 29.85 2.37 5.04
N ARG A 190 29.49 1.22 5.65
CA ARG A 190 29.28 -0.07 4.97
C ARG A 190 27.81 -0.50 4.91
N ALA A 191 26.85 0.36 5.27
CA ALA A 191 25.43 0.09 5.10
C ALA A 191 24.97 0.30 3.65
N GLY A 192 25.80 -0.07 2.67
CA GLY A 192 25.29 -0.31 1.32
C GLY A 192 24.24 -1.39 1.46
N ARG A 193 22.98 -1.08 1.15
CA ARG A 193 21.95 -2.12 1.03
C ARG A 193 22.55 -3.19 0.11
N PRO A 194 22.65 -4.47 0.53
CA PRO A 194 22.90 -5.50 -0.45
C PRO A 194 21.81 -5.33 -1.49
N ASP A 195 22.20 -5.27 -2.77
CA ASP A 195 21.32 -5.15 -3.93
C ASP A 195 20.03 -5.91 -3.63
N GLN A 196 19.03 -5.18 -3.16
CA GLN A 196 17.68 -5.66 -3.18
C GLN A 196 17.35 -5.47 -4.63
N VAL A 197 17.72 -6.48 -5.43
CA VAL A 197 16.96 -6.87 -6.59
C VAL A 197 15.54 -6.89 -6.04
N VAL A 198 14.83 -5.78 -6.24
CA VAL A 198 13.41 -5.68 -6.03
C VAL A 198 12.88 -6.60 -7.11
N HIS A 199 12.97 -7.90 -6.83
CA HIS A 199 11.98 -8.85 -7.24
C HIS A 199 10.72 -8.23 -6.68
N LYS A 200 10.10 -7.38 -7.50
CA LYS A 200 8.67 -7.19 -7.50
C LYS A 200 8.15 -8.62 -7.59
N LEU A 201 7.92 -9.20 -6.42
CA LEU A 201 6.88 -10.17 -6.22
C LEU A 201 5.59 -9.37 -6.44
N ARG A 202 5.34 -8.96 -7.70
CA ARG A 202 4.05 -9.27 -8.29
C ARG A 202 3.99 -10.79 -8.15
N SER A 203 3.43 -11.20 -7.02
CA SER A 203 2.97 -12.55 -6.83
C SER A 203 1.87 -12.75 -7.85
N ASN A 204 2.27 -12.99 -9.10
CA ASN A 204 1.51 -13.79 -10.04
C ASN A 204 1.44 -15.16 -9.35
N VAL A 205 0.54 -15.31 -8.36
CA VAL A 205 0.11 -16.62 -7.93
C VAL A 205 -0.56 -17.15 -9.18
N PRO A 206 0.10 -18.06 -9.90
CA PRO A 206 -0.34 -18.31 -11.24
C PRO A 206 -1.67 -19.04 -11.09
N LEU A 207 -2.71 -18.60 -11.80
CA LEU A 207 -4.11 -19.00 -11.56
C LEU A 207 -4.31 -20.53 -11.55
N TRP A 208 -3.42 -21.27 -12.22
CA TRP A 208 -3.37 -22.73 -12.18
C TRP A 208 -3.10 -23.30 -10.78
N GLY A 209 -2.32 -22.62 -9.92
CA GLY A 209 -2.07 -23.02 -8.53
C GLY A 209 -3.32 -22.93 -7.65
N LEU A 210 -4.10 -21.85 -7.80
CA LEU A 210 -5.40 -21.73 -7.12
C LEU A 210 -6.39 -22.76 -7.63
N SER A 211 -6.45 -22.98 -8.95
CA SER A 211 -7.30 -24.01 -9.57
C SER A 211 -6.94 -25.42 -9.07
N ALA A 212 -5.64 -25.74 -8.98
CA ALA A 212 -5.17 -27.01 -8.45
C ALA A 212 -5.55 -27.21 -6.98
N LEU A 213 -5.42 -26.17 -6.15
CA LEU A 213 -5.81 -26.23 -4.73
C LEU A 213 -7.32 -26.46 -4.56
N PHE A 214 -8.16 -25.72 -5.28
CA PHE A 214 -9.62 -25.90 -5.26
C PHE A 214 -10.03 -27.27 -5.80
N GLY A 215 -9.38 -27.75 -6.87
CA GLY A 215 -9.59 -29.09 -7.41
C GLY A 215 -9.27 -30.19 -6.39
N LEU A 216 -8.14 -30.07 -5.69
CA LEU A 216 -7.69 -31.05 -4.69
C LEU A 216 -8.64 -31.08 -3.48
N LEU A 217 -9.07 -29.90 -3.00
CA LEU A 217 -10.11 -29.79 -1.97
C LEU A 217 -11.42 -30.44 -2.41
N GLY A 218 -11.87 -30.18 -3.65
CA GLY A 218 -13.09 -30.77 -4.20
C GLY A 218 -13.03 -32.30 -4.26
N VAL A 219 -11.90 -32.86 -4.73
CA VAL A 219 -11.69 -34.33 -4.77
C VAL A 219 -11.67 -34.93 -3.36
N SER A 220 -11.03 -34.26 -2.40
CA SER A 220 -11.02 -34.71 -1.00
C SER A 220 -12.42 -34.74 -0.38
N VAL A 221 -13.23 -33.70 -0.62
CA VAL A 221 -14.61 -33.65 -0.13
C VAL A 221 -15.46 -34.72 -0.82
N TYR A 222 -15.34 -34.88 -2.14
CA TYR A 222 -16.09 -35.88 -2.89
C TYR A 222 -15.78 -37.31 -2.45
N THR A 223 -14.51 -37.65 -2.25
CA THR A 223 -14.09 -38.97 -1.77
C THR A 223 -14.55 -39.24 -0.34
N GLY A 224 -14.47 -38.24 0.55
CA GLY A 224 -15.03 -38.33 1.90
C GLY A 224 -16.54 -38.56 1.90
N LEU A 225 -17.28 -37.82 1.08
CA LEU A 225 -18.73 -37.97 0.98
C LEU A 225 -19.11 -39.34 0.38
N ARG A 226 -18.38 -39.78 -0.65
CA ARG A 226 -18.61 -41.08 -1.30
C ARG A 226 -18.39 -42.24 -0.32
N THR A 227 -17.31 -42.21 0.46
CA THR A 227 -17.01 -43.26 1.44
C THR A 227 -18.02 -43.25 2.59
N SER A 228 -18.43 -42.06 3.06
CA SER A 228 -19.50 -41.95 4.06
C SER A 228 -20.83 -42.51 3.57
N LEU A 229 -21.19 -42.27 2.30
CA LEU A 229 -22.41 -42.84 1.71
C LEU A 229 -22.27 -44.35 1.44
N GLN A 230 -21.09 -44.84 1.11
CA GLN A 230 -20.83 -46.28 0.94
C GLN A 230 -20.91 -47.04 2.25
N HIS A 231 -20.37 -46.50 3.35
CA HIS A 231 -20.53 -47.11 4.67
C HIS A 231 -22.01 -47.12 5.10
N GLY A 232 -22.73 -46.01 4.91
CA GLY A 232 -24.16 -45.95 5.22
C GLY A 232 -25.01 -46.91 4.38
N THR A 233 -24.65 -47.14 3.11
CA THR A 233 -25.35 -48.11 2.25
C THR A 233 -25.00 -49.56 2.62
N GLN A 234 -23.76 -49.85 2.99
CA GLN A 234 -23.37 -51.19 3.46
C GLN A 234 -24.02 -51.56 4.79
N ASP A 235 -24.12 -50.62 5.74
CA ASP A 235 -24.81 -50.86 7.03
C ASP A 235 -26.32 -51.07 6.82
N ALA A 236 -26.94 -50.32 5.91
CA ALA A 236 -28.34 -50.52 5.54
C ALA A 236 -28.59 -51.85 4.81
N MET A 237 -27.65 -52.30 3.96
CA MET A 237 -27.78 -53.57 3.22
C MET A 237 -27.38 -54.80 4.03
N ALA A 238 -26.49 -54.67 5.02
CA ALA A 238 -26.09 -55.77 5.90
C ALA A 238 -27.28 -56.36 6.68
N GLY A 239 -28.26 -55.52 7.06
CA GLY A 239 -29.51 -55.97 7.67
C GLY A 239 -30.41 -56.81 6.75
N TYR A 240 -30.32 -56.62 5.43
CA TYR A 240 -31.07 -57.42 4.44
C TYR A 240 -30.29 -58.63 3.93
N ALA A 241 -28.96 -58.57 3.91
CA ALA A 241 -28.10 -59.66 3.45
C ALA A 241 -28.19 -60.92 4.34
N ASP A 242 -28.47 -60.76 5.64
CA ASP A 242 -28.62 -61.90 6.55
C ASP A 242 -29.99 -62.60 6.43
N LEU A 243 -31.00 -61.92 5.87
CA LEU A 243 -32.32 -62.50 5.59
C LEU A 243 -32.36 -63.31 4.28
N ILE A 244 -31.42 -63.08 3.36
CA ILE A 244 -31.30 -63.80 2.09
C ILE A 244 -30.15 -64.83 2.17
N LYS A 245 -30.09 -65.62 3.24
CA LYS A 245 -29.41 -66.92 3.19
C LYS A 245 -30.41 -67.95 2.68
N LEU A 246 -30.31 -68.29 1.39
CA LEU A 246 -31.05 -69.42 0.82
C LEU A 246 -30.79 -70.67 1.66
N ALA A 247 -31.86 -71.41 2.00
CA ALA A 247 -31.82 -72.64 2.78
C ALA A 247 -30.76 -73.61 2.23
N PRO A 248 -30.05 -74.35 3.11
CA PRO A 248 -29.00 -75.27 2.68
C PRO A 248 -29.58 -76.30 1.69
N ARG A 249 -28.93 -76.41 0.52
CA ARG A 249 -29.28 -77.43 -0.48
C ARG A 249 -29.30 -78.80 0.19
N PRO A 250 -30.41 -79.56 0.11
CA PRO A 250 -30.45 -80.89 0.71
C PRO A 250 -29.44 -81.81 0.00
N ALA A 251 -28.61 -82.48 0.79
CA ALA A 251 -27.62 -83.43 0.30
C ALA A 251 -28.32 -84.63 -0.35
N SER A 252 -28.04 -84.90 -1.62
CA SER A 252 -28.54 -86.10 -2.31
C SER A 252 -27.66 -87.30 -1.96
N LEU A 253 -28.18 -88.20 -1.12
CA LEU A 253 -27.58 -89.51 -0.84
C LEU A 253 -28.05 -90.51 -1.91
N THR A 254 -27.17 -90.89 -2.83
CA THR A 254 -27.41 -92.00 -3.77
C THR A 254 -27.01 -93.30 -3.09
N ILE A 255 -28.00 -94.06 -2.61
CA ILE A 255 -27.81 -95.40 -2.08
C ILE A 255 -27.77 -96.37 -3.26
N THR A 256 -26.61 -96.96 -3.53
CA THR A 256 -26.47 -98.09 -4.46
C THR A 256 -26.55 -99.38 -3.66
N LEU A 257 -27.60 -100.18 -3.87
CA LEU A 257 -27.66 -101.56 -3.36
C LEU A 257 -26.91 -102.51 -4.30
N PRO A 258 -26.31 -103.59 -3.76
CA PRO A 258 -25.58 -104.61 -4.51
C PRO A 258 -26.50 -105.54 -5.32
#